data_AF-G2Z5P2-F1
#
_entry.id   AF-G2Z5P2-F1
#
_cell.length_a   1.000
_cell.length_b   1.000
_cell.length_c   1.000
_cell.angle_alpha   90.00
_cell.angle_beta   90.00
_cell.angle_gamma   90.00
#
_symmetry.space_group_name_H-M   'P 1'
#
loop_
_entity.id
_entity.type
_entity.pdbx_description
1 polymer ?
#
loop_
_entity_poly.entity_id
_entity_poly.type
_entity_poly.pdbx_seq_one_letter_code
_entity_poly.pdbx_strand_id
1 'polypeptide(L)'
;MKEIKKIFTEELSKFGFKLKKDWYFKNEELIIVVNLQKSNYSDIYFFNVGIWINQISTEFEFPKENKCHIRFRAERLFSEIPNDLHPLVILNFEEKLNDRLGKTRKFLSDYLCPSLNNFKSVENICEMYRNGQFSYGYIRKEVKEMCNNKD
;
A
#
# COMPACT_ATOMS: atom_id res chain seq x y z
N MET A 1 -5.47 -11.84 -14.15
CA MET A 1 -4.56 -11.66 -12.99
C MET A 1 -3.10 -11.43 -13.40
N LYS A 2 -2.52 -12.24 -14.30
CA LYS A 2 -1.14 -12.03 -14.81
C LYS A 2 -0.90 -10.62 -15.37
N GLU A 3 -1.82 -10.12 -16.21
CA GLU A 3 -1.73 -8.77 -16.78
C GLU A 3 -1.83 -7.65 -15.73
N ILE A 4 -2.73 -7.78 -14.76
CA ILE A 4 -2.83 -6.82 -13.64
C ILE A 4 -1.51 -6.80 -12.85
N LYS A 5 -0.97 -7.97 -12.50
CA LYS A 5 0.33 -8.07 -11.81
C LYS A 5 1.47 -7.42 -12.61
N LYS A 6 1.43 -7.54 -13.95
CA LYS A 6 2.39 -6.90 -14.85
C LYS A 6 2.29 -5.37 -14.76
N ILE A 7 1.09 -4.79 -14.91
CA ILE A 7 0.87 -3.34 -14.78
C ILE A 7 1.31 -2.84 -13.40
N PHE A 8 0.97 -3.56 -12.33
CA PHE A 8 1.45 -3.24 -10.98
C PHE A 8 2.97 -3.16 -10.89
N THR A 9 3.64 -4.15 -11.47
CA THR A 9 5.10 -4.20 -11.46
C THR A 9 5.70 -3.04 -12.25
N GLU A 10 5.16 -2.78 -13.44
CA GLU A 10 5.57 -1.65 -14.28
C GLU A 10 5.40 -0.31 -13.55
N GLU A 11 4.22 -0.01 -13.02
CA GLU A 11 3.95 1.27 -12.36
C GLU A 11 4.72 1.41 -11.05
N LEU A 12 4.72 0.41 -10.16
CA LEU A 12 5.42 0.48 -8.87
C LEU A 12 6.94 0.58 -9.04
N SER A 13 7.51 -0.05 -10.07
CA SER A 13 8.95 0.02 -10.34
C SER A 13 9.43 1.43 -10.65
N LYS A 14 8.59 2.28 -11.28
CA LYS A 14 8.89 3.70 -11.50
C LYS A 14 9.10 4.47 -10.19
N PHE A 15 8.55 3.95 -9.09
CA PHE A 15 8.64 4.55 -7.75
C PHE A 15 9.65 3.83 -6.84
N GLY A 16 10.50 2.96 -7.41
CA GLY A 16 11.58 2.27 -6.69
C GLY A 16 11.17 0.97 -6.00
N PHE A 17 9.94 0.49 -6.20
CA PHE A 17 9.53 -0.81 -5.69
C PHE A 17 10.10 -1.94 -6.54
N LYS A 18 10.46 -3.05 -5.90
CA LYS A 18 10.94 -4.26 -6.56
C LYS A 18 10.03 -5.43 -6.23
N LEU A 19 9.68 -6.20 -7.25
CA LEU A 19 8.91 -7.43 -7.08
C LEU A 19 9.82 -8.54 -6.52
N LYS A 20 9.40 -9.11 -5.39
CA LYS A 20 9.90 -10.38 -4.84
C LYS A 20 8.72 -11.34 -4.74
N LYS A 21 8.28 -11.67 -3.53
CA LYS A 21 6.98 -12.32 -3.30
C LYS A 21 5.82 -11.34 -3.51
N ASP A 22 6.00 -10.15 -2.95
CA ASP A 22 5.17 -8.95 -3.03
C ASP A 22 6.03 -7.79 -3.58
N TRP A 23 5.49 -6.58 -3.69
CA TRP A 23 6.27 -5.41 -4.11
C TRP A 23 6.83 -4.68 -2.89
N TYR A 24 8.13 -4.45 -2.89
CA TYR A 24 8.85 -3.87 -1.75
C TYR A 24 9.60 -2.60 -2.16
N PHE A 25 9.42 -1.54 -1.38
CA PHE A 25 10.36 -0.41 -1.33
C PHE A 25 11.12 -0.51 -0.01
N LYS A 26 12.43 -0.23 -0.02
CA LYS A 26 13.29 -0.29 1.16
C LYS A 26 14.28 0.87 1.11
N ASN A 27 14.44 1.55 2.24
CA ASN A 27 15.52 2.48 2.52
C ASN A 27 16.08 2.20 3.92
N GLU A 28 16.88 3.13 4.45
CA GLU A 28 17.51 2.99 5.77
C GLU A 28 16.49 3.04 6.91
N GLU A 29 15.39 3.77 6.75
CA GLU A 29 14.42 3.98 7.82
C GLU A 29 13.32 2.91 7.85
N LEU A 30 12.91 2.40 6.69
CA LEU A 30 11.69 1.60 6.58
C LEU A 30 11.65 0.68 5.36
N ILE A 31 10.67 -0.21 5.39
CA ILE A 31 10.26 -1.06 4.27
C ILE A 31 8.76 -0.88 4.05
N ILE A 32 8.37 -0.57 2.81
CA ILE A 32 6.96 -0.55 2.39
C ILE A 32 6.71 -1.82 1.58
N VAL A 33 5.69 -2.59 1.96
CA VAL A 33 5.22 -3.75 1.22
C VAL A 33 3.83 -3.47 0.65
N VAL A 34 3.67 -3.68 -0.65
CA VAL A 34 2.36 -3.70 -1.32
C VAL A 34 2.07 -5.15 -1.68
N ASN A 35 0.94 -5.66 -1.20
CA ASN A 35 0.50 -7.03 -1.44
C ASN A 35 -0.87 -7.05 -2.14
N LEU A 36 -0.99 -7.92 -3.14
CA LEU A 36 -2.25 -8.17 -3.84
C LEU A 36 -2.86 -9.48 -3.32
N GLN A 37 -3.97 -9.39 -2.59
CA GLN A 37 -4.62 -10.53 -1.94
C GLN A 37 -5.97 -10.82 -2.60
N LYS A 38 -6.22 -12.06 -3.04
CA LYS A 38 -7.57 -12.48 -3.44
C LYS A 38 -8.47 -12.63 -2.21
N SER A 39 -9.71 -12.15 -2.28
CA SER A 39 -10.74 -12.48 -1.31
C SER A 39 -11.05 -13.98 -1.32
N ASN A 40 -11.27 -14.57 -0.15
CA ASN A 40 -11.73 -15.96 -0.04
C ASN A 40 -13.23 -16.11 -0.26
N TYR A 41 -13.98 -15.01 -0.24
CA TYR A 41 -15.45 -14.99 -0.25
C TYR A 41 -16.03 -14.39 -1.53
N SER A 42 -15.20 -13.80 -2.39
CA SER A 42 -15.63 -13.12 -3.61
C SER A 42 -14.50 -13.10 -4.64
N ASP A 43 -14.83 -12.79 -5.90
CA ASP A 43 -13.85 -12.57 -6.96
C ASP A 43 -13.30 -11.13 -6.97
N ILE A 44 -13.07 -10.58 -5.78
CA ILE A 44 -12.46 -9.27 -5.56
C ILE A 44 -11.04 -9.48 -5.05
N TYR A 45 -10.14 -8.57 -5.41
CA TYR A 45 -8.81 -8.50 -4.84
C TYR A 45 -8.69 -7.26 -3.93
N PHE A 46 -7.84 -7.37 -2.93
CA PHE A 46 -7.49 -6.27 -2.02
C PHE A 46 -6.03 -5.88 -2.24
N PHE A 47 -5.77 -4.57 -2.17
CA PHE A 47 -4.42 -4.04 -2.07
C PHE A 47 -4.11 -3.78 -0.61
N ASN A 48 -3.25 -4.60 -0.02
CA ASN A 48 -2.73 -4.34 1.31
C ASN A 48 -1.45 -3.52 1.21
N VAL A 49 -1.31 -2.52 2.06
CA VAL A 49 -0.06 -1.80 2.29
C VAL A 49 0.40 -2.08 3.70
N GLY A 50 1.65 -2.50 3.84
CA GLY A 50 2.33 -2.66 5.11
C GLY A 50 3.54 -1.74 5.18
N ILE A 51 3.77 -1.13 6.34
CA ILE A 51 4.96 -0.33 6.61
C ILE A 51 5.68 -0.91 7.82
N TRP A 52 6.91 -1.34 7.58
CA TRP A 52 7.86 -1.79 8.57
C TRP A 52 8.87 -0.69 8.85
N ILE A 53 9.14 -0.41 10.11
CA ILE A 53 9.98 0.71 10.56
C ILE A 53 11.22 0.12 11.22
N ASN A 54 12.39 0.34 10.64
CA ASN A 54 13.63 -0.31 11.03
C ASN A 54 14.07 0.08 12.45
N GLN A 55 13.71 1.28 12.91
CA GLN A 55 13.97 1.75 14.28
C GLN A 55 13.20 0.94 15.35
N ILE A 56 12.07 0.33 15.00
CA ILE A 56 11.27 -0.49 15.94
C ILE A 56 11.78 -1.94 15.95
N SER A 57 12.14 -2.49 14.79
CA SER A 57 12.69 -3.83 14.66
C SER A 57 13.43 -4.01 13.34
N THR A 58 14.46 -4.86 13.35
CA THR A 58 15.23 -5.26 12.16
C THR A 58 15.10 -6.76 11.86
N GLU A 59 14.11 -7.44 12.46
CA GLU A 59 13.92 -8.90 12.37
C GLU A 59 13.71 -9.40 10.93
N PHE A 60 13.01 -8.64 10.09
CA PHE A 60 12.65 -9.07 8.74
C PHE A 60 13.25 -8.17 7.66
N GLU A 61 13.97 -8.79 6.71
CA GLU A 61 14.44 -8.10 5.51
C GLU A 61 13.32 -7.87 4.47
N PHE A 62 12.35 -8.78 4.43
CA PHE A 62 11.17 -8.74 3.55
C PHE A 62 9.91 -9.17 4.35
N PRO A 63 9.37 -8.30 5.21
CA PRO A 63 8.22 -8.63 6.05
C PRO A 63 6.97 -8.85 5.21
N LYS A 64 6.16 -9.84 5.57
CA LYS A 64 4.77 -9.90 5.10
C LYS A 64 4.01 -8.67 5.58
N GLU A 65 3.00 -8.25 4.83
CA GLU A 65 2.17 -7.08 5.16
C GLU A 65 1.50 -7.21 6.54
N ASN A 66 1.11 -8.42 6.93
CA ASN A 66 0.50 -8.70 8.23
C ASN A 66 1.50 -8.74 9.41
N LYS A 67 2.81 -8.67 9.12
CA LYS A 67 3.87 -8.55 10.14
C LYS A 67 4.33 -7.11 10.32
N CYS A 68 3.96 -6.20 9.42
CA CYS A 68 4.34 -4.80 9.49
C CYS A 68 3.81 -4.08 10.75
N HIS A 69 4.44 -2.94 11.08
CA HIS A 69 4.05 -2.13 12.24
C HIS A 69 2.79 -1.29 11.95
N ILE A 70 2.63 -0.90 10.68
CA ILE A 70 1.40 -0.31 10.16
C ILE A 70 0.90 -1.20 9.03
N ARG A 71 -0.40 -1.47 9.00
CA ARG A 71 -1.06 -2.15 7.88
C ARG A 71 -2.43 -1.55 7.61
N PHE A 72 -2.74 -1.30 6.36
CA PHE A 72 -4.08 -0.89 5.93
C PHE A 72 -4.36 -1.42 4.52
N ARG A 73 -5.60 -1.27 4.07
CA ARG A 73 -5.95 -1.52 2.67
C ARG A 73 -5.90 -0.22 1.89
N ALA A 74 -5.34 -0.25 0.68
CA ALA A 74 -5.06 0.95 -0.10
C ALA A 74 -6.32 1.76 -0.43
N GLU A 75 -7.48 1.12 -0.57
CA GLU A 75 -8.76 1.84 -0.77
C GLU A 75 -9.09 2.79 0.38
N ARG A 76 -8.54 2.57 1.57
CA ARG A 76 -8.75 3.44 2.73
C ARG A 76 -7.92 4.72 2.70
N LEU A 77 -6.94 4.83 1.81
CA LEU A 77 -6.16 6.06 1.64
C LEU A 77 -6.95 7.17 0.94
N PHE A 78 -8.07 6.83 0.33
CA PHE A 78 -8.76 7.72 -0.59
C PHE A 78 -10.21 7.88 -0.21
N SER A 79 -10.56 9.07 0.29
CA SER A 79 -11.95 9.49 0.48
C SER A 79 -12.60 9.98 -0.83
N GLU A 80 -11.78 10.36 -1.82
CA GLU A 80 -12.21 11.04 -3.05
C GLU A 80 -11.64 10.39 -4.32
N ILE A 81 -11.83 9.08 -4.49
CA ILE A 81 -11.58 8.42 -5.78
C ILE A 81 -12.90 8.32 -6.56
N PRO A 82 -12.90 8.66 -7.87
CA PRO A 82 -14.03 8.36 -8.75
C PRO A 82 -14.42 6.88 -8.63
N ASN A 83 -15.72 6.59 -8.46
CA ASN A 83 -16.19 5.23 -8.18
C ASN A 83 -15.68 4.18 -9.18
N ASP A 84 -15.51 4.54 -10.45
CA ASP A 84 -15.01 3.66 -11.51
C ASP A 84 -13.51 3.35 -11.41
N LEU A 85 -12.75 4.12 -10.64
CA LEU A 85 -11.33 3.91 -10.33
C LEU A 85 -11.10 3.30 -8.94
N HIS A 86 -12.15 3.11 -8.15
CA HIS A 86 -12.03 2.57 -6.80
C HIS A 86 -11.45 1.14 -6.86
N PRO A 87 -10.46 0.78 -6.02
CA PRO A 87 -9.81 -0.54 -6.04
C PRO A 87 -10.76 -1.73 -6.06
N LEU A 88 -11.84 -1.66 -5.29
CA LEU A 88 -12.85 -2.71 -5.22
C LEU A 88 -13.64 -2.87 -6.54
N VAL A 89 -13.70 -1.81 -7.35
CA VAL A 89 -14.38 -1.80 -8.66
C VAL A 89 -13.42 -2.29 -9.75
N ILE A 90 -12.22 -1.72 -9.87
CA ILE A 90 -11.26 -2.09 -10.91
C ILE A 90 -10.74 -3.53 -10.79
N LEU A 91 -10.78 -4.08 -9.57
CA LEU A 91 -10.39 -5.46 -9.29
C LEU A 91 -11.56 -6.46 -9.27
N ASN A 92 -12.79 -6.04 -9.58
CA ASN A 92 -13.90 -6.95 -9.82
C ASN A 92 -13.77 -7.58 -11.23
N PHE A 93 -14.09 -8.87 -11.36
CA PHE A 93 -13.91 -9.65 -12.61
C PHE A 93 -15.07 -9.54 -13.60
N GLU A 94 -16.12 -8.79 -13.27
CA GLU A 94 -17.29 -8.59 -14.14
C GLU A 94 -17.00 -7.64 -15.33
N GLU A 95 -15.99 -6.76 -15.23
CA GLU A 95 -15.60 -5.86 -16.32
C GLU A 95 -14.65 -6.52 -17.35
N LYS A 96 -14.72 -6.05 -18.61
CA LYS A 96 -13.78 -6.47 -19.67
C LYS A 96 -12.34 -6.19 -19.29
N LEU A 97 -11.45 -7.12 -19.61
CA LEU A 97 -10.04 -7.05 -19.19
C LEU A 97 -9.35 -5.75 -19.63
N ASN A 98 -9.51 -5.30 -20.88
CA ASN A 98 -8.83 -4.10 -21.38
C ASN A 98 -9.25 -2.83 -20.63
N ASP A 99 -10.54 -2.68 -20.34
CA ASP A 99 -11.07 -1.53 -19.60
C ASP A 99 -10.51 -1.51 -18.17
N ARG A 100 -10.44 -2.69 -17.54
CA ARG A 100 -9.83 -2.87 -16.22
C ARG A 100 -8.34 -2.52 -16.20
N LEU A 101 -7.58 -2.90 -17.24
CA LEU A 101 -6.15 -2.61 -17.32
C LEU A 101 -5.89 -1.09 -17.40
N GLY A 102 -6.68 -0.37 -18.20
CA GLY A 102 -6.59 1.09 -18.31
C GLY A 102 -6.90 1.79 -16.98
N LYS A 103 -8.03 1.44 -16.36
CA LYS A 103 -8.44 1.97 -15.05
C LYS A 103 -7.43 1.64 -13.94
N THR A 104 -6.89 0.41 -13.95
CA THR A 104 -5.85 -0.01 -13.01
C THR A 104 -4.60 0.85 -13.14
N ARG A 105 -4.12 1.08 -14.36
CA ARG A 105 -2.96 1.94 -14.60
C ARG A 105 -3.22 3.36 -14.08
N LYS A 106 -4.39 3.92 -14.38
CA LYS A 106 -4.79 5.26 -13.92
C LYS A 106 -4.86 5.36 -12.40
N PHE A 107 -5.49 4.40 -11.73
CA PHE A 107 -5.52 4.33 -10.27
C PHE A 107 -4.09 4.30 -9.67
N LEU A 108 -3.20 3.50 -10.26
CA LEU A 108 -1.82 3.40 -9.81
C LEU A 108 -1.05 4.69 -9.98
N SER A 109 -1.07 5.28 -11.18
CA SER A 109 -0.30 6.48 -11.51
C SER A 109 -0.80 7.72 -10.77
N ASP A 110 -2.12 7.89 -10.67
CA ASP A 110 -2.71 9.15 -10.25
C ASP A 110 -2.96 9.17 -8.72
N TYR A 111 -3.09 8.00 -8.09
CA TYR A 111 -3.50 7.90 -6.68
C TYR A 111 -2.54 7.06 -5.82
N LEU A 112 -2.35 5.78 -6.15
CA LEU A 112 -1.60 4.87 -5.26
C LEU A 112 -0.12 5.23 -5.17
N CYS A 113 0.58 5.32 -6.29
CA CYS A 113 2.01 5.56 -6.29
C CYS A 113 2.42 6.92 -5.68
N PRO A 114 1.73 8.04 -5.97
CA PRO A 114 1.97 9.31 -5.28
C PRO A 114 1.81 9.17 -3.75
N SER A 115 0.77 8.49 -3.29
CA SER A 115 0.55 8.25 -1.85
C SER A 115 1.66 7.40 -1.23
N LEU A 116 2.09 6.35 -1.93
CA LEU A 116 3.20 5.50 -1.48
C LEU A 116 4.53 6.27 -1.37
N ASN A 117 4.72 7.30 -2.19
CA ASN A 117 5.91 8.13 -2.12
C ASN A 117 5.96 8.97 -0.83
N ASN A 118 4.80 9.38 -0.31
CA ASN A 118 4.72 10.13 0.95
C ASN A 118 5.10 9.27 2.17
N PHE A 119 4.97 7.94 2.08
CA PHE A 119 5.32 7.02 3.18
C PHE A 119 6.82 6.72 3.30
N LYS A 120 7.70 7.36 2.52
CA LYS A 120 9.12 6.98 2.43
C LYS A 120 10.02 7.53 3.54
N SER A 121 9.48 8.24 4.53
CA SER A 121 10.20 8.62 5.75
C SER A 121 9.34 8.37 6.98
N VAL A 122 9.99 8.07 8.10
CA VAL A 122 9.36 7.92 9.42
C VAL A 122 8.79 9.25 9.89
N GLU A 123 9.42 10.37 9.53
CA GLU A 123 8.89 11.71 9.78
C GLU A 123 7.50 11.89 9.15
N ASN A 124 7.38 11.66 7.83
CA ASN A 124 6.10 11.78 7.15
C ASN A 124 5.08 10.80 7.73
N ILE A 125 5.46 9.55 8.01
CA ILE A 125 4.56 8.58 8.64
C ILE A 125 4.00 9.12 9.97
N CYS A 126 4.83 9.75 10.79
CA CYS A 126 4.36 10.31 12.05
C CYS A 126 3.50 11.56 11.88
N GLU A 127 3.77 12.40 10.89
CA GLU A 127 2.87 13.49 10.50
C GLU A 127 1.51 12.95 10.04
N MET A 128 1.50 12.00 9.12
CA MET A 128 0.28 11.37 8.59
C MET A 128 -0.53 10.66 9.70
N TYR A 129 0.15 10.03 10.65
CA TYR A 129 -0.46 9.45 11.85
C TYR A 129 -1.17 10.52 12.70
N ARG A 130 -0.48 11.62 13.02
CA ARG A 130 -1.05 12.72 13.81
C ARG A 130 -2.24 13.39 13.10
N ASN A 131 -2.21 13.42 11.77
CA ASN A 131 -3.31 13.91 10.93
C ASN A 131 -4.44 12.87 10.72
N GLY A 132 -4.38 11.70 11.36
CA GLY A 132 -5.46 10.71 11.34
C GLY A 132 -5.57 9.89 10.05
N GLN A 133 -4.58 9.94 9.15
CA GLN A 133 -4.63 9.26 7.85
C GLN A 133 -4.59 7.72 7.95
N PHE A 134 -4.18 7.18 9.09
CA PHE A 134 -4.19 5.74 9.37
C PHE A 134 -5.36 5.30 10.26
N SER A 135 -6.40 6.13 10.41
CA SER A 135 -7.55 5.86 11.30
C SER A 135 -8.28 4.53 11.05
N TYR A 136 -8.26 4.02 9.82
CA TYR A 136 -8.84 2.72 9.43
C TYR A 136 -7.80 1.61 9.26
N GLY A 137 -6.55 1.86 9.63
CA GLY A 137 -5.44 0.91 9.59
C GLY A 137 -5.19 0.25 10.95
N TYR A 138 -4.55 -0.91 10.91
CA TYR A 138 -3.92 -1.49 12.09
C TYR A 138 -2.57 -0.80 12.33
N ILE A 139 -2.40 -0.26 13.53
CA ILE A 139 -1.17 0.44 13.96
C ILE A 139 -0.73 -0.18 15.27
N ARG A 140 0.50 -0.70 15.30
CA ARG A 140 1.11 -1.22 16.52
C ARG A 140 1.38 -0.13 17.54
N LYS A 141 1.44 -0.51 18.83
CA LYS A 141 1.57 0.43 19.95
C LYS A 141 2.88 1.24 19.87
N GLU A 142 3.96 0.58 19.50
CA GLU A 142 5.31 1.12 19.38
C GLU A 142 5.36 2.27 18.36
N VAL A 143 4.59 2.19 17.27
CA VAL A 143 4.47 3.29 16.29
C VAL A 143 3.77 4.49 16.90
N LYS A 144 2.70 4.27 17.67
CA LYS A 144 1.94 5.35 18.32
C LYS A 144 2.81 6.08 19.34
N GLU A 145 3.55 5.34 20.14
CA GLU A 145 4.50 5.88 21.11
C GLU A 145 5.61 6.68 20.40
N MET A 146 6.20 6.10 19.36
CA MET A 146 7.24 6.78 18.56
C MET A 146 6.74 8.09 17.95
N CYS A 147 5.52 8.12 17.39
CA CYS A 147 5.01 9.32 16.72
C CYS A 147 4.43 10.39 17.65
N ASN A 148 4.12 10.04 18.91
CA ASN A 148 3.69 10.99 19.92
C ASN A 148 4.86 11.64 20.69
N ASN A 149 6.06 11.04 20.64
CA ASN A 149 7.25 11.52 21.35
C ASN A 149 8.22 12.34 20.47
N LYS A 150 7.88 12.58 19.19
CA LYS A 150 8.65 13.46 18.30
C LYS A 150 8.17 14.90 18.48
N ASP A 151 8.90 15.65 19.33
CA ASP A 151 8.81 17.11 19.47
C ASP A 151 9.74 17.83 18.47
#